data_AF-A0A316TSD4-F1
#
_entry.id   AF-A0A316TSD4-F1
#
_cell.length_a   1.000
_cell.length_b   1.000
_cell.length_c   1.000
_cell.angle_alpha   90.00
_cell.angle_beta   90.00
_cell.angle_gamma   90.00
#
_symmetry.space_group_name_H-M   'P 1'
#
loop_
_entity.id
_entity.type
_entity.pdbx_description
1 polymer ?
#
loop_
_entity_poly.entity_id
_entity_poly.type
_entity_poly.pdbx_seq_one_letter_code
_entity_poly.pdbx_strand_id
1 'polypeptide(L)'
;MANTNHYYYDPERCEFVPVHYERKKRTLHNLSFWLINGIVLASIGIAILSYSIGTPAEIALKAENQVLLDQLEVTKSSIVDLETRLNTIAELDNEMYRSVLGLEPISYEERMAGTGGADVYSEFDLYSEDASEILRWTASKLDNIERRLNIQKLSFEEVKAYYNENQERMSHLPAIRPLSGILLSGYGMRVHPVLKYQRLHEGADFRADIGTEVFSTGEGVVKFAGRRGTYGNLLEIDHGFGYTTRYAHLSGFAEGIRAGAKVNRGQLVAYTGNTGVSEGPHLHYEVRVNGRSVDPLNFLFADITPEEYQMYREISENNPMSMD
;
A
#
# COMPACT_ATOMS: atom_id res chain seq x y z
N MET A 1 -37.47 77.50 31.71
CA MET A 1 -36.14 77.92 31.24
C MET A 1 -36.33 78.77 30.00
N ALA A 2 -35.59 79.89 29.91
CA ALA A 2 -35.89 81.07 29.10
C ALA A 2 -36.20 80.78 27.61
N ASN A 3 -37.24 81.43 27.07
CA ASN A 3 -37.40 81.62 25.63
C ASN A 3 -36.29 82.58 25.17
N THR A 4 -35.18 82.03 24.69
CA THR A 4 -34.16 82.81 23.98
C THR A 4 -34.76 83.27 22.65
N ASN A 5 -35.40 84.43 22.65
CA ASN A 5 -35.82 85.10 21.43
C ASN A 5 -34.53 85.56 20.72
N HIS A 6 -34.19 84.90 19.62
CA HIS A 6 -33.07 85.30 18.78
C HIS A 6 -33.57 86.47 17.92
N TYR A 7 -32.80 87.56 17.87
CA TYR A 7 -33.10 88.72 17.03
C TYR A 7 -32.01 88.83 15.98
N TYR A 8 -32.37 89.12 14.73
CA TYR A 8 -31.38 89.51 13.72
C TYR A 8 -31.56 91.00 13.41
N TYR A 9 -30.45 91.68 13.13
CA TYR A 9 -30.46 93.09 12.76
C TYR A 9 -30.76 93.19 11.26
N ASP A 10 -31.88 93.82 10.91
CA ASP A 10 -32.25 94.10 9.52
C ASP A 10 -31.56 95.41 9.08
N PRO A 11 -30.56 95.36 8.18
CA PRO A 11 -29.80 96.55 7.79
C PRO A 11 -30.62 97.58 7.00
N GLU A 12 -31.75 97.16 6.39
CA GLU A 12 -32.60 98.07 5.62
C GLU A 12 -33.59 98.83 6.52
N ARG A 13 -33.95 98.24 7.67
CA ARG A 13 -34.91 98.82 8.61
C ARG A 13 -34.27 99.34 9.90
N CYS A 14 -32.97 99.11 10.09
CA CYS A 14 -32.21 99.52 11.28
C CYS A 14 -32.79 99.05 12.62
N GLU A 15 -33.50 97.92 12.64
CA GLU A 15 -34.19 97.40 13.83
C GLU A 15 -33.87 95.92 14.06
N PHE A 16 -33.93 95.51 15.32
CA PHE A 16 -33.79 94.10 15.72
C PHE A 16 -35.15 93.40 15.66
N VAL A 17 -35.30 92.50 14.69
CA VAL A 17 -36.57 91.78 14.47
C VAL A 17 -36.53 90.42 15.19
N PRO A 18 -37.54 90.06 16.01
CA PRO A 18 -37.59 88.77 16.68
C PRO A 18 -37.76 87.64 15.65
N VAL A 19 -36.86 86.67 15.67
CA VAL A 19 -36.92 85.48 14.83
C VAL A 19 -37.98 84.54 15.39
N HIS A 20 -39.18 84.54 14.81
CA HIS A 20 -40.20 83.54 15.08
C HIS A 20 -39.97 82.30 14.23
N TYR A 21 -39.35 81.28 14.82
CA TYR A 21 -39.26 79.96 14.19
C TYR A 21 -40.66 79.30 14.15
N GLU A 22 -41.19 79.04 12.95
CA GLU A 22 -42.40 78.23 12.78
C GLU A 22 -42.21 76.86 13.44
N ARG A 23 -43.12 76.49 14.36
CA ARG A 23 -43.04 75.21 15.09
C ARG A 23 -42.84 74.01 14.16
N LYS A 24 -43.46 74.01 12.98
CA LYS A 24 -43.32 72.98 11.94
C LYS A 24 -41.89 72.88 11.37
N LYS A 25 -41.23 74.01 11.11
CA LYS A 25 -39.84 74.05 10.60
C LYS A 25 -38.85 73.57 11.66
N ARG A 26 -39.07 73.92 12.93
CA ARG A 26 -38.24 73.44 14.05
C ARG A 26 -38.37 71.93 14.26
N THR A 27 -39.60 71.38 14.21
CA THR A 27 -39.80 69.93 14.30
C THR A 27 -39.19 69.19 13.13
N LEU A 28 -39.29 69.73 11.91
CA LEU A 28 -38.68 69.13 10.72
C LEU A 28 -37.15 69.12 10.81
N HIS A 29 -36.53 70.24 11.21
CA HIS A 29 -35.08 70.32 11.38
C HIS A 29 -34.55 69.35 12.43
N ASN A 30 -35.22 69.25 13.59
CA ASN A 30 -34.83 68.31 14.63
C ASN A 30 -34.98 66.86 14.16
N LEU A 31 -36.05 66.54 13.43
CA LEU A 31 -36.27 65.20 12.87
C LEU A 31 -35.16 64.84 11.87
N SER A 32 -34.81 65.76 10.96
CA SER A 32 -33.71 65.59 10.01
C SER A 32 -32.36 65.43 10.71
N PHE A 33 -32.09 66.21 11.76
CA PHE A 33 -30.86 66.10 12.54
C PHE A 33 -30.74 64.72 13.20
N TRP A 34 -31.80 64.25 13.87
CA TRP A 34 -31.79 62.92 14.50
C TRP A 34 -31.71 61.79 13.46
N LEU A 35 -32.34 61.94 12.31
CA LEU A 35 -32.30 60.95 11.24
C LEU A 35 -30.89 60.84 10.62
N ILE A 36 -30.23 61.97 10.36
CA ILE A 36 -28.84 61.97 9.86
C ILE A 36 -27.88 61.39 10.89
N ASN A 37 -27.97 61.82 12.16
CA ASN A 37 -27.12 61.27 13.22
C ASN A 37 -27.38 59.78 13.45
N GLY A 38 -28.63 59.32 13.33
CA GLY A 38 -28.99 57.91 13.40
C GLY A 38 -28.35 57.09 12.30
N ILE A 39 -28.34 57.58 11.05
CA ILE A 39 -27.66 56.93 9.92
C ILE A 39 -26.14 56.89 10.13
N VAL A 40 -25.54 57.98 10.61
CA VAL A 40 -24.10 58.03 10.90
C VAL A 40 -23.72 57.06 12.02
N LEU A 41 -24.48 57.01 13.11
CA LEU A 41 -24.22 56.06 14.19
C LEU A 41 -24.45 54.61 13.76
N ALA A 42 -25.48 54.33 12.95
CA ALA A 42 -25.73 53.01 12.40
C ALA A 42 -24.61 52.56 11.46
N SER A 43 -24.12 53.44 10.58
CA SER A 43 -23.01 53.13 9.67
C SER A 43 -21.69 52.90 10.42
N ILE A 44 -21.38 53.71 11.44
CA ILE A 44 -20.23 53.47 12.33
C ILE A 44 -20.41 52.15 13.08
N GLY A 45 -21.60 51.88 13.60
CA GLY A 45 -21.91 50.63 14.30
C GLY A 45 -21.73 49.39 13.41
N ILE A 46 -22.21 49.45 12.16
CA ILE A 46 -22.00 48.40 11.16
C ILE A 46 -20.51 48.26 10.83
N ALA A 47 -19.78 49.35 10.63
CA ALA A 47 -18.35 49.31 10.34
C ALA A 47 -17.55 48.69 11.49
N ILE A 48 -17.86 49.05 12.74
CA ILE A 48 -17.23 48.46 13.94
C ILE A 48 -17.59 46.97 14.05
N LEU A 49 -18.85 46.59 13.84
CA LEU A 49 -19.28 45.19 13.87
C LEU A 49 -18.60 44.36 12.78
N SER A 50 -18.55 44.87 11.55
CA SER A 50 -17.86 44.23 10.44
C SER A 50 -16.36 44.11 10.69
N TYR A 51 -15.73 45.12 11.29
CA TYR A 51 -14.31 45.07 11.64
C TYR A 51 -14.01 44.09 12.79
N SER A 52 -14.89 44.02 13.79
CA SER A 52 -14.65 43.25 15.02
C SER A 52 -15.02 41.78 14.91
N ILE A 53 -16.08 41.46 14.15
CA ILE A 53 -16.63 40.11 14.02
C ILE A 53 -16.34 39.51 12.64
N GLY A 54 -16.02 40.35 11.64
CA GLY A 54 -15.96 39.94 10.24
C GLY A 54 -17.36 39.89 9.62
N THR A 55 -17.43 39.94 8.29
CA THR A 55 -18.70 39.77 7.58
C THR A 55 -19.14 38.30 7.60
N PRO A 56 -20.44 37.99 7.50
CA PRO A 56 -20.90 36.60 7.42
C PRO A 56 -20.25 35.81 6.27
N ALA A 57 -19.93 36.47 5.15
CA ALA A 57 -19.23 35.88 4.03
C ALA A 57 -17.78 35.53 4.36
N GLU A 58 -17.05 36.38 5.08
CA GLU A 58 -15.68 36.09 5.53
C GLU A 58 -15.62 34.94 6.53
N ILE A 59 -16.59 34.85 7.44
CA ILE A 59 -16.69 33.74 8.39
C ILE A 59 -16.97 32.44 7.65
N ALA A 60 -17.91 32.45 6.70
CA ALA A 60 -18.22 31.28 5.87
C ALA A 60 -17.00 30.84 5.06
N LEU A 61 -16.27 31.78 4.44
CA LEU A 61 -15.07 31.48 3.66
C LEU A 61 -13.94 30.90 4.53
N LYS A 62 -13.74 31.43 5.74
CA LYS A 62 -12.77 30.86 6.70
C LYS A 62 -13.15 29.45 7.13
N ALA A 63 -14.43 29.19 7.36
CA ALA A 63 -14.92 27.85 7.69
C ALA A 63 -14.70 26.89 6.50
N GLU A 64 -14.97 27.32 5.26
CA GLU A 64 -14.72 26.53 4.06
C GLU A 64 -13.23 26.23 3.86
N ASN A 65 -12.35 27.23 4.02
CA ASN A 65 -10.91 27.04 3.96
C ASN A 65 -10.41 26.05 5.02
N GLN A 66 -10.95 26.09 6.24
CA GLN A 66 -10.59 25.13 7.28
C GLN A 66 -10.98 23.70 6.88
N VAL A 67 -12.18 23.52 6.34
CA VAL A 67 -12.64 22.20 5.85
C VAL A 67 -11.75 21.70 4.71
N LEU A 68 -11.33 22.58 3.80
CA LEU A 68 -10.40 22.23 2.72
C LEU A 68 -9.02 21.81 3.27
N LEU A 69 -8.49 22.51 4.27
CA LEU A 69 -7.23 22.14 4.92
C LEU A 69 -7.34 20.77 5.62
N ASP A 70 -8.41 20.54 6.36
CA ASP A 70 -8.67 19.26 7.02
C ASP A 70 -8.74 18.11 5.99
N GLN A 71 -9.38 18.35 4.83
CA GLN A 71 -9.46 17.38 3.74
C GLN A 71 -8.09 17.10 3.08
N LEU A 72 -7.23 18.12 2.96
CA LEU A 72 -5.87 17.94 2.46
C LEU A 72 -5.03 17.08 3.44
N GLU A 73 -5.20 17.25 4.75
CA GLU A 73 -4.50 16.41 5.73
C GLU A 73 -4.98 14.95 5.71
N VAL A 74 -6.28 14.71 5.45
CA VAL A 74 -6.79 13.35 5.18
C VAL A 74 -6.14 12.77 3.91
N THR A 75 -6.04 13.58 2.85
CA THR A 75 -5.43 13.17 1.57
C THR A 75 -3.96 12.79 1.75
N LYS A 76 -3.23 13.53 2.60
CA LYS A 76 -1.84 13.22 2.97
C LYS A 76 -1.69 11.81 3.54
N SER A 77 -2.58 11.42 4.45
CA SER A 77 -2.58 10.05 5.00
C SER A 77 -2.79 8.99 3.91
N SER A 78 -3.72 9.23 2.98
CA SER A 78 -3.93 8.32 1.83
C SER A 78 -2.72 8.22 0.91
N ILE A 79 -1.99 9.32 0.68
CA ILE A 79 -0.76 9.32 -0.12
C ILE A 79 0.33 8.47 0.55
N VAL A 80 0.46 8.55 1.88
CA VAL A 80 1.41 7.72 2.64
C VAL A 80 1.04 6.23 2.56
N ASP A 81 -0.25 5.90 2.63
CA ASP A 81 -0.72 4.51 2.43
C ASP A 81 -0.39 3.99 1.03
N LEU A 82 -0.63 4.79 -0.01
CA LEU A 82 -0.29 4.43 -1.39
C LEU A 82 1.21 4.23 -1.58
N GLU A 83 2.05 5.09 -0.99
CA GLU A 83 3.50 4.94 -1.00
C GLU A 83 3.95 3.63 -0.35
N THR A 84 3.31 3.25 0.76
CA THR A 84 3.56 1.99 1.47
C THR A 84 3.19 0.80 0.60
N ARG A 85 1.98 0.79 0.01
CA ARG A 85 1.55 -0.27 -0.90
C ARG A 85 2.46 -0.42 -2.11
N LEU A 86 2.91 0.70 -2.68
CA LEU A 86 3.83 0.69 -3.82
C LEU A 86 5.19 0.11 -3.46
N ASN A 87 5.69 0.36 -2.24
CA ASN A 87 6.89 -0.30 -1.73
C ASN A 87 6.69 -1.81 -1.60
N THR A 88 5.57 -2.25 -1.02
CA THR A 88 5.25 -3.69 -0.93
C THR A 88 5.21 -4.34 -2.32
N ILE A 89 4.57 -3.70 -3.30
CA ILE A 89 4.53 -4.21 -4.68
C ILE A 89 5.95 -4.33 -5.27
N ALA A 90 6.80 -3.34 -5.04
CA ALA A 90 8.18 -3.35 -5.51
C ALA A 90 9.04 -4.44 -4.86
N GLU A 91 8.84 -4.69 -3.56
CA GLU A 91 9.50 -5.78 -2.83
C GLU A 91 9.04 -7.14 -3.35
N LEU A 92 7.73 -7.35 -3.49
CA LEU A 92 7.17 -8.59 -4.05
C LEU A 92 7.64 -8.84 -5.48
N ASP A 93 7.78 -7.79 -6.30
CA ASP A 93 8.32 -7.91 -7.65
C ASP A 93 9.77 -8.45 -7.65
N ASN A 94 10.62 -7.92 -6.78
CA ASN A 94 12.00 -8.41 -6.63
C ASN A 94 12.05 -9.82 -6.04
N GLU A 95 11.32 -10.07 -4.95
CA GLU A 95 11.39 -11.31 -4.18
C GLU A 95 10.69 -12.49 -4.86
N MET A 96 9.54 -12.26 -5.51
CA MET A 96 8.74 -13.33 -6.13
C MET A 96 9.04 -13.46 -7.62
N TYR A 97 8.80 -12.41 -8.41
CA TYR A 97 8.83 -12.55 -9.86
C TYR A 97 10.25 -12.55 -10.41
N ARG A 98 11.06 -11.55 -10.06
CA ARG A 98 12.41 -11.38 -10.64
C ARG A 98 13.38 -12.44 -10.15
N SER A 99 13.41 -12.70 -8.84
CA SER A 99 14.24 -13.74 -8.21
C SER A 99 14.08 -15.10 -8.89
N VAL A 100 12.83 -15.54 -9.10
CA VAL A 100 12.53 -16.84 -9.71
C VAL A 100 12.90 -16.91 -11.18
N LEU A 101 12.57 -15.87 -11.92
CA LEU A 101 12.88 -15.80 -13.35
C LEU A 101 14.38 -15.65 -13.59
N GLY A 102 15.16 -15.36 -12.54
CA GLY A 102 16.58 -15.09 -12.62
C GLY A 102 16.87 -13.72 -13.25
N LEU A 103 15.93 -12.78 -13.12
CA LEU A 103 16.09 -11.39 -13.54
C LEU A 103 16.82 -10.60 -12.47
N GLU A 104 17.60 -9.60 -12.88
CA GLU A 104 18.32 -8.73 -11.94
C GLU A 104 17.30 -7.89 -11.13
N PRO A 105 17.40 -7.83 -9.79
CA PRO A 105 16.49 -7.01 -8.99
C PRO A 105 16.68 -5.53 -9.29
N ILE A 106 15.58 -4.77 -9.32
CA ILE A 106 15.65 -3.31 -9.48
C ILE A 106 15.94 -2.71 -8.12
N SER A 107 17.02 -1.93 -8.02
CA SER A 107 17.45 -1.28 -6.78
C SER A 107 16.44 -0.23 -6.29
N TYR A 108 16.51 0.08 -5.00
CA TYR A 108 15.68 1.14 -4.43
C TYR A 108 15.96 2.49 -5.11
N GLU A 109 17.22 2.79 -5.38
CA GLU A 109 17.66 4.02 -6.04
C GLU A 109 17.10 4.16 -7.45
N GLU A 110 17.12 3.08 -8.24
CA GLU A 110 16.53 3.04 -9.58
C GLU A 110 15.02 3.27 -9.52
N ARG A 111 14.32 2.67 -8.55
CA ARG A 111 12.86 2.86 -8.36
C ARG A 111 12.51 4.28 -7.93
N MET A 112 13.36 4.92 -7.13
CA MET A 112 13.13 6.28 -6.65
C MET A 112 13.38 7.34 -7.73
N ALA A 113 14.11 7.00 -8.81
CA ALA A 113 14.38 7.83 -9.99
C ALA A 113 14.48 9.32 -9.64
N GLY A 114 15.48 9.67 -8.83
CA GLY A 114 15.57 10.95 -8.12
C GLY A 114 15.26 12.18 -8.99
N THR A 115 14.56 13.15 -8.40
CA THR A 115 14.32 14.48 -9.01
C THR A 115 15.46 15.41 -8.64
N GLY A 116 16.50 15.45 -9.46
CA GLY A 116 17.42 16.59 -9.46
C GLY A 116 16.82 17.73 -10.27
N GLY A 117 16.74 18.94 -9.71
CA GLY A 117 16.18 20.09 -10.43
C GLY A 117 15.98 21.35 -9.58
N ALA A 118 15.65 22.46 -10.25
CA ALA A 118 15.12 23.66 -9.61
C ALA A 118 13.78 23.35 -8.91
N ASP A 119 13.40 24.16 -7.92
CA ASP A 119 12.12 23.99 -7.22
C ASP A 119 10.94 24.10 -8.20
N VAL A 120 10.39 22.95 -8.59
CA VAL A 120 9.28 22.84 -9.55
C VAL A 120 7.96 23.28 -8.91
N TYR A 121 7.92 23.42 -7.59
CA TYR A 121 6.72 23.69 -6.81
C TYR A 121 6.69 25.12 -6.24
N SER A 122 7.53 26.02 -6.76
CA SER A 122 7.59 27.43 -6.35
C SER A 122 6.28 28.20 -6.64
N GLU A 123 5.42 27.69 -7.52
CA GLU A 123 4.09 28.26 -7.76
C GLU A 123 3.21 28.30 -6.51
N PHE A 124 3.48 27.42 -5.54
CA PHE A 124 2.76 27.42 -4.27
C PHE A 124 3.27 28.47 -3.27
N ASP A 125 4.39 29.16 -3.52
CA ASP A 125 4.90 30.23 -2.64
C ASP A 125 3.96 31.44 -2.53
N LEU A 126 2.96 31.53 -3.42
CA LEU A 126 1.98 32.61 -3.45
C LEU A 126 0.89 32.49 -2.37
N TYR A 127 0.76 31.32 -1.74
CA TYR A 127 -0.27 31.04 -0.73
C TYR A 127 0.24 31.30 0.70
N SER A 128 -0.65 31.13 1.69
CA SER A 128 -0.25 31.14 3.09
C SER A 128 0.71 29.99 3.38
N GLU A 129 1.62 30.18 4.34
CA GLU A 129 2.65 29.20 4.72
C GLU A 129 2.11 27.76 4.84
N ASP A 130 1.04 27.57 5.62
CA ASP A 130 0.40 26.27 5.82
C ASP A 130 -0.12 25.63 4.52
N ALA A 131 -0.70 26.45 3.63
CA ALA A 131 -1.23 25.99 2.35
C ALA A 131 -0.10 25.66 1.36
N SER A 132 0.94 26.48 1.34
CA SER A 132 2.11 26.27 0.49
C SER A 132 2.85 24.98 0.88
N GLU A 133 3.02 24.72 2.18
CA GLU A 133 3.64 23.50 2.67
C GLU A 133 2.90 22.24 2.21
N ILE A 134 1.59 22.16 2.47
CA ILE A 134 0.79 20.98 2.15
C ILE A 134 0.65 20.77 0.63
N LEU A 135 0.54 21.83 -0.16
CA LEU A 135 0.45 21.75 -1.61
C LEU A 135 1.78 21.28 -2.22
N ARG A 136 2.92 21.83 -1.78
CA ARG A 136 4.25 21.36 -2.20
C ARG A 136 4.47 19.90 -1.86
N TRP A 137 4.17 19.51 -0.62
CA TRP A 137 4.31 18.14 -0.16
C TRP A 137 3.46 17.20 -1.02
N THR A 138 2.20 17.58 -1.29
CA THR A 138 1.25 16.77 -2.06
C THR A 138 1.71 16.59 -3.50
N ALA A 139 2.03 17.69 -4.18
CA ALA A 139 2.52 17.66 -5.57
C ALA A 139 3.79 16.82 -5.70
N SER A 140 4.77 17.05 -4.81
CA SER A 140 6.02 16.30 -4.80
C SER A 140 5.82 14.80 -4.59
N LYS A 141 4.93 14.43 -3.67
CA LYS A 141 4.63 13.02 -3.41
C LYS A 141 3.87 12.35 -4.55
N LEU A 142 2.91 13.03 -5.16
CA LEU A 142 2.19 12.50 -6.33
C LEU A 142 3.14 12.29 -7.51
N ASP A 143 4.03 13.23 -7.80
CA ASP A 143 5.04 13.09 -8.86
C ASP A 143 6.00 11.92 -8.58
N ASN A 144 6.35 11.67 -7.32
CA ASN A 144 7.16 10.51 -6.93
C ASN A 144 6.40 9.19 -7.13
N ILE A 145 5.14 9.13 -6.72
CA ILE A 145 4.28 7.96 -6.90
C ILE A 145 4.10 7.66 -8.39
N GLU A 146 3.81 8.66 -9.22
CA GLU A 146 3.64 8.48 -10.67
C GLU A 146 4.89 7.89 -11.32
N ARG A 147 6.07 8.43 -11.02
CA ARG A 147 7.34 7.90 -11.53
C ARG A 147 7.58 6.45 -11.09
N ARG A 148 7.40 6.16 -9.80
CA ARG A 148 7.56 4.80 -9.25
C ARG A 148 6.57 3.81 -9.86
N LEU A 149 5.32 4.23 -10.09
CA LEU A 149 4.31 3.43 -10.78
C LEU A 149 4.73 3.12 -12.22
N ASN A 150 5.28 4.09 -12.94
CA ASN A 150 5.78 3.89 -14.30
C ASN A 150 6.95 2.88 -14.34
N ILE A 151 7.88 2.97 -13.39
CA ILE A 151 8.98 2.00 -13.27
C ILE A 151 8.44 0.61 -12.94
N GLN A 152 7.49 0.51 -12.00
CA GLN A 152 6.86 -0.77 -11.65
C GLN A 152 6.14 -1.40 -12.85
N LYS A 153 5.45 -0.58 -13.64
CA LYS A 153 4.81 -1.03 -14.88
C LYS A 153 5.84 -1.60 -15.87
N LEU A 154 6.95 -0.90 -16.10
CA LEU A 154 8.02 -1.37 -16.98
C LEU A 154 8.64 -2.68 -16.48
N SER A 155 8.84 -2.82 -15.16
CA SER A 155 9.30 -4.08 -14.56
C SER A 155 8.36 -5.25 -14.88
N PHE A 156 7.05 -5.05 -14.73
CA PHE A 156 6.07 -6.09 -15.06
C PHE A 156 5.99 -6.41 -16.55
N GLU A 157 6.19 -5.42 -17.43
CA GLU A 157 6.30 -5.65 -18.87
C GLU A 157 7.54 -6.50 -19.22
N GLU A 158 8.68 -6.24 -18.58
CA GLU A 158 9.91 -7.03 -18.72
C GLU A 158 9.71 -8.47 -18.22
N VAL A 159 9.17 -8.63 -17.01
CA VAL A 159 8.84 -9.95 -16.42
C VAL A 159 7.95 -10.75 -17.37
N LYS A 160 6.90 -10.12 -17.92
CA LYS A 160 5.98 -10.75 -18.85
C LYS A 160 6.66 -11.13 -20.18
N ALA A 161 7.48 -10.25 -20.74
CA ALA A 161 8.21 -10.51 -21.97
C ALA A 161 9.16 -11.70 -21.79
N TYR A 162 9.94 -11.70 -20.71
CA TYR A 162 10.87 -12.78 -20.37
C TYR A 162 10.15 -14.12 -20.21
N TYR A 163 9.01 -14.14 -19.51
CA TYR A 163 8.20 -15.36 -19.37
C TYR A 163 7.75 -15.90 -20.73
N ASN A 164 7.25 -15.03 -21.62
CA ASN A 164 6.75 -15.43 -22.93
C ASN A 164 7.85 -15.90 -23.89
N GLU A 165 9.04 -15.32 -23.81
CA GLU A 165 10.19 -15.73 -24.62
C GLU A 165 10.78 -17.07 -24.14
N ASN A 166 10.58 -17.42 -22.88
CA ASN A 166 11.18 -18.60 -22.24
C ASN A 166 10.16 -19.69 -21.87
N GLN A 167 9.03 -19.79 -22.59
CA GLN A 167 7.90 -20.67 -22.23
C GLN A 167 8.28 -22.12 -21.90
N GLU A 168 9.21 -22.73 -22.66
CA GLU A 168 9.70 -24.09 -22.38
C GLU A 168 10.40 -24.18 -21.02
N ARG A 169 11.36 -23.28 -20.75
CA ARG A 169 12.01 -23.21 -19.42
C ARG A 169 10.97 -22.92 -18.33
N MET A 170 9.99 -22.08 -18.65
CA MET A 170 8.95 -21.68 -17.71
C MET A 170 7.96 -22.78 -17.38
N SER A 171 7.76 -23.81 -18.21
CA SER A 171 6.90 -24.95 -17.86
C SER A 171 7.62 -25.95 -16.94
N HIS A 172 8.95 -25.99 -17.01
CA HIS A 172 9.80 -26.84 -16.17
C HIS A 172 10.02 -26.27 -14.75
N LEU A 173 9.93 -24.96 -14.56
CA LEU A 173 10.10 -24.32 -13.25
C LEU A 173 9.11 -24.88 -12.19
N PRO A 174 9.52 -25.20 -10.94
CA PRO A 174 8.59 -25.74 -9.93
C PRO A 174 7.72 -24.64 -9.29
N ALA A 175 6.83 -24.03 -10.06
CA ALA A 175 6.23 -22.71 -9.76
C ALA A 175 4.88 -22.72 -8.99
N ILE A 176 4.28 -23.90 -8.76
CA ILE A 176 2.98 -24.06 -8.10
C ILE A 176 3.13 -24.79 -6.76
N ARG A 177 2.09 -24.73 -5.93
CA ARG A 177 2.03 -25.54 -4.71
C ARG A 177 1.94 -27.04 -5.00
N PRO A 178 2.60 -27.88 -4.19
CA PRO A 178 2.50 -29.34 -4.31
C PRO A 178 1.14 -29.87 -3.81
N LEU A 179 0.42 -29.13 -2.97
CA LEU A 179 -0.96 -29.42 -2.53
C LEU A 179 -1.65 -28.17 -1.94
N SER A 180 -2.96 -28.28 -1.73
CA SER A 180 -3.79 -27.25 -1.10
C SER A 180 -3.66 -27.15 0.44
N GLY A 181 -2.53 -27.59 1.03
CA GLY A 181 -2.29 -27.62 2.47
C GLY A 181 -1.84 -26.30 3.08
N ILE A 182 -1.81 -26.24 4.42
CA ILE A 182 -1.28 -25.09 5.19
C ILE A 182 0.20 -25.34 5.48
N LEU A 183 1.06 -24.34 5.22
CA LEU A 183 2.46 -24.40 5.61
C LEU A 183 2.57 -24.47 7.14
N LEU A 184 3.30 -25.47 7.64
CA LEU A 184 3.61 -25.63 9.06
C LEU A 184 5.00 -25.10 9.38
N SER A 185 6.00 -25.49 8.59
CA SER A 185 7.41 -25.16 8.81
C SER A 185 8.07 -24.83 7.48
N GLY A 186 8.91 -23.80 7.47
CA GLY A 186 9.67 -23.39 6.29
C GLY A 186 11.12 -23.86 6.31
N TYR A 187 11.82 -23.59 5.21
CA TYR A 187 13.24 -23.89 5.03
C TYR A 187 14.12 -23.14 6.03
N GLY A 188 15.29 -23.69 6.37
CA GLY A 188 16.30 -22.99 7.18
C GLY A 188 16.65 -23.74 8.47
N MET A 189 17.36 -23.08 9.39
CA MET A 189 17.75 -23.69 10.66
C MET A 189 16.54 -23.86 11.57
N ARG A 190 16.12 -25.11 11.80
CA ARG A 190 14.97 -25.47 12.64
C ARG A 190 15.40 -26.44 13.75
N VAL A 191 14.62 -26.48 14.82
CA VAL A 191 14.79 -27.45 15.90
C VAL A 191 14.16 -28.77 15.46
N HIS A 192 14.98 -29.81 15.41
CA HIS A 192 14.53 -31.15 15.03
C HIS A 192 13.48 -31.65 16.03
N PRO A 193 12.34 -32.14 15.57
CA PRO A 193 11.21 -32.54 16.41
C PRO A 193 11.55 -33.61 17.45
N VAL A 194 12.22 -34.68 17.04
CA VAL A 194 12.56 -35.80 17.91
C VAL A 194 13.85 -35.55 18.68
N LEU A 195 14.89 -35.03 18.00
CA LEU A 195 16.24 -34.96 18.54
C LEU A 195 16.55 -33.65 19.28
N LYS A 196 15.65 -32.65 19.18
CA LYS A 196 15.69 -31.36 19.91
C LYS A 196 16.97 -30.52 19.73
N TYR A 197 17.75 -30.76 18.68
CA TYR A 197 18.89 -29.91 18.28
C TYR A 197 18.57 -29.15 16.99
N GLN A 198 19.31 -28.06 16.73
CA GLN A 198 19.15 -27.27 15.51
C GLN A 198 19.78 -27.95 14.30
N ARG A 199 18.99 -28.17 13.26
CA ARG A 199 19.40 -28.75 11.97
C ARG A 199 18.85 -27.90 10.83
N LEU A 200 19.54 -27.89 9.70
CA LEU A 200 18.98 -27.35 8.46
C LEU A 200 17.80 -28.21 8.02
N HIS A 201 16.61 -27.63 8.02
CA HIS A 201 15.42 -28.14 7.37
C HIS A 201 15.51 -27.80 5.88
N GLU A 202 15.65 -28.82 5.03
CA GLU A 202 15.99 -28.68 3.60
C GLU A 202 14.78 -28.35 2.71
N GLY A 203 13.59 -28.21 3.29
CA GLY A 203 12.34 -28.03 2.56
C GLY A 203 11.29 -27.24 3.34
N ALA A 204 10.05 -27.45 2.96
CA ALA A 204 8.86 -26.87 3.55
C ALA A 204 7.85 -27.97 3.90
N ASP A 205 7.29 -27.91 5.09
CA ASP A 205 6.33 -28.89 5.60
C ASP A 205 4.91 -28.36 5.47
N PHE A 206 4.07 -29.11 4.76
CA PHE A 206 2.65 -28.79 4.60
C PHE A 206 1.79 -29.75 5.39
N ARG A 207 0.89 -29.21 6.21
CA ARG A 207 -0.12 -30.01 6.90
C ARG A 207 -1.03 -30.67 5.88
N ALA A 208 -1.18 -31.98 5.98
CA ALA A 208 -2.10 -32.75 5.14
C ALA A 208 -2.49 -34.06 5.83
N ASP A 209 -3.75 -34.47 5.67
CA ASP A 209 -4.17 -35.80 6.10
C ASP A 209 -3.56 -36.86 5.18
N ILE A 210 -3.37 -38.09 5.69
CA ILE A 210 -2.87 -39.21 4.88
C ILE A 210 -3.79 -39.46 3.69
N GLY A 211 -3.22 -39.58 2.49
CA GLY A 211 -3.97 -39.81 1.26
C GLY A 211 -4.35 -38.54 0.51
N THR A 212 -3.98 -37.35 1.01
CA THR A 212 -4.18 -36.09 0.27
C THR A 212 -3.37 -36.10 -1.02
N GLU A 213 -3.98 -35.63 -2.11
CA GLU A 213 -3.35 -35.57 -3.43
C GLU A 213 -2.13 -34.65 -3.46
N VAL A 214 -1.06 -35.10 -4.11
CA VAL A 214 0.20 -34.37 -4.30
C VAL A 214 0.48 -34.22 -5.79
N PHE A 215 0.78 -32.99 -6.22
CA PHE A 215 0.94 -32.62 -7.61
C PHE A 215 2.39 -32.26 -7.97
N SER A 216 2.79 -32.55 -9.22
CA SER A 216 4.08 -32.12 -9.76
C SER A 216 4.09 -30.59 -9.88
N THR A 217 5.12 -29.95 -9.33
CA THR A 217 5.20 -28.47 -9.28
C THR A 217 5.74 -27.86 -10.58
N GLY A 218 6.34 -28.68 -11.44
CA GLY A 218 6.80 -28.33 -12.78
C GLY A 218 6.73 -29.53 -13.72
N GLU A 219 6.97 -29.30 -15.01
CA GLU A 219 7.19 -30.38 -15.98
C GLU A 219 8.54 -31.07 -15.73
N GLY A 220 8.62 -32.37 -15.93
CA GLY A 220 9.87 -33.09 -15.68
C GLY A 220 9.80 -34.59 -15.90
N VAL A 221 10.84 -35.26 -15.41
CA VAL A 221 10.99 -36.72 -15.46
C VAL A 221 11.23 -37.24 -14.05
N VAL A 222 10.46 -38.23 -13.64
CA VAL A 222 10.64 -38.91 -12.35
C VAL A 222 12.01 -39.56 -12.32
N LYS A 223 12.86 -39.09 -11.40
CA LYS A 223 14.21 -39.60 -11.18
C LYS A 223 14.23 -40.73 -10.17
N PHE A 224 13.36 -40.69 -9.17
CA PHE A 224 13.23 -41.72 -8.15
C PHE A 224 11.80 -41.78 -7.61
N ALA A 225 11.28 -42.97 -7.41
CA ALA A 225 10.02 -43.21 -6.71
C ALA A 225 10.16 -44.50 -5.89
N GLY A 226 10.26 -44.37 -4.56
CA GLY A 226 10.44 -45.50 -3.66
C GLY A 226 10.83 -45.10 -2.25
N ARG A 227 11.20 -46.07 -1.42
CA ARG A 227 11.59 -45.80 -0.03
C ARG A 227 13.06 -45.35 0.08
N ARG A 228 13.35 -44.25 0.77
CA ARG A 228 14.71 -43.74 0.98
C ARG A 228 14.91 -43.19 2.41
N GLY A 229 15.55 -43.98 3.27
CA GLY A 229 16.03 -43.52 4.57
C GLY A 229 14.95 -42.85 5.43
N THR A 230 15.29 -41.68 6.01
CA THR A 230 14.40 -40.89 6.88
C THR A 230 13.23 -40.26 6.14
N TYR A 231 13.34 -40.01 4.83
CA TYR A 231 12.24 -39.48 4.02
C TYR A 231 11.05 -40.43 3.88
N GLY A 232 11.19 -41.70 4.26
CA GLY A 232 10.13 -42.69 4.01
C GLY A 232 9.96 -42.95 2.52
N ASN A 233 8.73 -42.95 2.02
CA ASN A 233 8.47 -42.97 0.58
C ASN A 233 8.75 -41.58 0.00
N LEU A 234 9.66 -41.55 -0.96
CA LEU A 234 10.17 -40.35 -1.60
C LEU A 234 9.88 -40.42 -3.10
N LEU A 235 9.34 -39.33 -3.64
CA LEU A 235 9.33 -39.01 -5.06
C LEU A 235 10.36 -37.92 -5.32
N GLU A 236 11.24 -38.11 -6.31
CA GLU A 236 12.18 -37.10 -6.80
C GLU A 236 11.92 -36.89 -8.29
N ILE A 237 11.65 -35.64 -8.70
CA ILE A 237 11.35 -35.25 -10.08
C ILE A 237 12.46 -34.32 -10.56
N ASP A 238 13.12 -34.69 -11.66
CA ASP A 238 14.08 -33.84 -12.35
C ASP A 238 13.32 -32.99 -13.38
N HIS A 239 13.33 -31.68 -13.16
CA HIS A 239 12.67 -30.72 -14.03
C HIS A 239 13.61 -30.18 -15.11
N GLY A 240 14.85 -30.65 -15.22
CA GLY A 240 15.83 -30.05 -16.12
C GLY A 240 16.22 -28.63 -15.68
N PHE A 241 17.07 -27.96 -16.46
CA PHE A 241 17.60 -26.63 -16.16
C PHE A 241 18.24 -26.47 -14.76
N GLY A 242 18.64 -27.59 -14.14
CA GLY A 242 19.20 -27.64 -12.79
C GLY A 242 18.17 -27.75 -11.65
N TYR A 243 16.87 -27.79 -11.95
CA TYR A 243 15.79 -27.90 -10.96
C TYR A 243 15.44 -29.36 -10.65
N THR A 244 15.30 -29.67 -9.36
CA THR A 244 14.79 -30.97 -8.90
C THR A 244 13.90 -30.75 -7.70
N THR A 245 12.78 -31.47 -7.62
CA THR A 245 11.89 -31.42 -6.47
C THR A 245 11.82 -32.76 -5.76
N ARG A 246 11.57 -32.71 -4.46
CA ARG A 246 11.37 -33.90 -3.62
C ARG A 246 10.06 -33.82 -2.86
N TYR A 247 9.40 -34.95 -2.75
CA TYR A 247 8.14 -35.13 -2.03
C TYR A 247 8.31 -36.33 -1.10
N ALA A 248 8.35 -36.08 0.20
CA ALA A 248 8.67 -37.09 1.20
C ALA A 248 7.47 -37.42 2.12
N HIS A 249 7.67 -38.42 2.96
CA HIS A 249 6.68 -38.98 3.89
C HIS A 249 5.42 -39.54 3.21
N LEU A 250 5.47 -39.81 1.91
CA LEU A 250 4.32 -40.21 1.11
C LEU A 250 3.70 -41.54 1.58
N SER A 251 2.40 -41.71 1.38
CA SER A 251 1.72 -43.00 1.60
C SER A 251 1.84 -43.91 0.39
N GLY A 252 1.87 -43.35 -0.82
CA GLY A 252 2.01 -44.06 -2.08
C GLY A 252 2.18 -43.11 -3.27
N PHE A 253 2.37 -43.70 -4.45
CA PHE A 253 2.53 -42.98 -5.72
C PHE A 253 1.29 -43.15 -6.59
N ALA A 254 0.99 -42.17 -7.43
CA ALA A 254 -0.10 -42.26 -8.40
C ALA A 254 0.24 -43.27 -9.52
N GLU A 255 -0.77 -43.68 -10.28
CA GLU A 255 -0.60 -44.66 -11.35
C GLU A 255 0.44 -44.21 -12.40
N GLY A 256 1.32 -45.12 -12.79
CA GLY A 256 2.35 -44.84 -13.81
C GLY A 256 3.58 -44.06 -13.30
N ILE A 257 3.55 -43.57 -12.06
CA ILE A 257 4.67 -42.83 -11.47
C ILE A 257 5.78 -43.79 -11.03
N ARG A 258 6.87 -43.80 -11.81
CA ARG A 258 8.08 -44.59 -11.60
C ARG A 258 9.27 -43.91 -12.27
N ALA A 259 10.49 -44.31 -11.92
CA ALA A 259 11.69 -43.78 -12.56
C ALA A 259 11.58 -43.82 -14.11
N GLY A 260 11.85 -42.68 -14.75
CA GLY A 260 11.73 -42.45 -16.19
C GLY A 260 10.36 -41.98 -16.68
N ALA A 261 9.33 -41.94 -15.83
CA ALA A 261 8.02 -41.40 -16.20
C ALA A 261 8.10 -39.88 -16.42
N LYS A 262 7.50 -39.38 -17.50
CA LYS A 262 7.30 -37.94 -17.71
C LYS A 262 6.09 -37.46 -16.92
N VAL A 263 6.20 -36.26 -16.37
CA VAL A 263 5.12 -35.60 -15.64
C VAL A 263 4.94 -34.17 -16.12
N ASN A 264 3.68 -33.73 -16.16
CA ASN A 264 3.34 -32.34 -16.44
C ASN A 264 3.18 -31.56 -15.13
N ARG A 265 3.35 -30.23 -15.17
CA ARG A 265 2.98 -29.37 -14.04
C ARG A 265 1.50 -29.58 -13.69
N GLY A 266 1.19 -29.69 -12.40
CA GLY A 266 -0.17 -29.91 -11.90
C GLY A 266 -0.67 -31.34 -12.07
N GLN A 267 0.16 -32.27 -12.56
CA GLN A 267 -0.22 -33.69 -12.64
C GLN A 267 -0.20 -34.31 -11.24
N LEU A 268 -1.21 -35.10 -10.90
CA LEU A 268 -1.23 -35.93 -9.70
C LEU A 268 -0.09 -36.96 -9.76
N VAL A 269 0.80 -36.95 -8.77
CA VAL A 269 1.99 -37.81 -8.75
C VAL A 269 2.09 -38.70 -7.51
N ALA A 270 1.49 -38.31 -6.41
CA ALA A 270 1.58 -39.08 -5.16
C ALA A 270 0.45 -38.73 -4.20
N TYR A 271 0.47 -39.39 -3.06
CA TYR A 271 -0.43 -39.12 -1.94
C TYR A 271 0.39 -38.90 -0.67
N THR A 272 0.03 -37.88 0.11
CA THR A 272 0.66 -37.57 1.40
C THR A 272 0.53 -38.75 2.36
N GLY A 273 1.41 -38.82 3.35
CA GLY A 273 1.42 -39.92 4.30
C GLY A 273 2.06 -39.52 5.63
N ASN A 274 2.63 -40.52 6.29
CA ASN A 274 3.39 -40.35 7.52
C ASN A 274 4.51 -41.41 7.58
N THR A 275 5.15 -41.68 6.44
CA THR A 275 6.21 -42.70 6.34
C THR A 275 7.58 -42.10 6.67
N GLY A 276 8.53 -42.92 7.13
CA GLY A 276 9.87 -42.42 7.49
C GLY A 276 9.92 -41.87 8.91
N VAL A 277 10.71 -40.81 9.13
CA VAL A 277 10.82 -40.08 10.39
C VAL A 277 10.00 -38.81 10.25
N SER A 278 8.90 -38.71 10.99
CA SER A 278 7.94 -37.60 10.91
C SER A 278 7.16 -37.51 12.24
N GLU A 279 6.83 -36.31 12.71
CA GLU A 279 5.99 -36.13 13.92
C GLU A 279 4.52 -36.51 13.68
N GLY A 280 4.03 -36.40 12.44
CA GLY A 280 2.64 -36.64 12.10
C GLY A 280 2.35 -36.45 10.61
N PRO A 281 1.12 -36.73 10.14
CA PRO A 281 0.78 -36.60 8.73
C PRO A 281 1.07 -35.21 8.17
N HIS A 282 1.97 -35.16 7.18
CA HIS A 282 2.35 -33.95 6.46
C HIS A 282 3.03 -34.31 5.11
N LEU A 283 3.24 -33.31 4.26
CA LEU A 283 4.16 -33.40 3.13
C LEU A 283 5.41 -32.59 3.45
N HIS A 284 6.58 -33.23 3.41
CA HIS A 284 7.85 -32.52 3.31
C HIS A 284 8.21 -32.33 1.83
N TYR A 285 8.35 -31.08 1.41
CA TYR A 285 8.59 -30.67 0.03
C TYR A 285 9.91 -29.89 -0.10
N GLU A 286 10.81 -30.34 -0.98
CA GLU A 286 12.05 -29.62 -1.27
C GLU A 286 12.07 -29.12 -2.71
N VAL A 287 12.62 -27.93 -2.90
CA VAL A 287 13.13 -27.45 -4.18
C VAL A 287 14.65 -27.45 -4.12
N ARG A 288 15.28 -27.97 -5.17
CA ARG A 288 16.73 -28.04 -5.29
C ARG A 288 17.18 -27.42 -6.61
N VAL A 289 18.19 -26.56 -6.53
CA VAL A 289 18.83 -25.90 -7.68
C VAL A 289 20.28 -26.34 -7.74
N ASN A 290 20.68 -26.95 -8.86
CA ASN A 290 22.02 -27.50 -9.07
C ASN A 290 22.47 -28.43 -7.93
N GLY A 291 21.53 -29.24 -7.42
CA GLY A 291 21.75 -30.23 -6.36
C GLY A 291 21.67 -29.70 -4.92
N ARG A 292 21.61 -28.38 -4.71
CA ARG A 292 21.50 -27.75 -3.39
C ARG A 292 20.04 -27.44 -3.07
N SER A 293 19.59 -27.74 -1.85
CA SER A 293 18.28 -27.32 -1.38
C SER A 293 18.22 -25.80 -1.21
N VAL A 294 17.12 -25.22 -1.64
CA VAL A 294 16.81 -23.79 -1.54
C VAL A 294 15.44 -23.64 -0.91
N ASP A 295 15.12 -22.44 -0.42
CA ASP A 295 13.81 -22.18 0.16
C ASP A 295 12.69 -22.42 -0.89
N PRO A 296 11.80 -23.41 -0.68
CA PRO A 296 10.69 -23.65 -1.59
C PRO A 296 9.73 -22.48 -1.72
N LEU A 297 9.61 -21.61 -0.70
CA LEU A 297 8.70 -20.46 -0.73
C LEU A 297 8.99 -19.53 -1.89
N ASN A 298 10.27 -19.37 -2.24
CA ASN A 298 10.66 -18.57 -3.40
C ASN A 298 10.04 -19.08 -4.70
N PHE A 299 9.60 -20.34 -4.78
CA PHE A 299 9.06 -20.95 -5.99
C PHE A 299 7.53 -21.12 -5.96
N LEU A 300 6.86 -20.81 -4.85
CA LEU A 300 5.39 -20.88 -4.74
C LEU A 300 4.79 -19.52 -5.11
N PHE A 301 4.52 -19.26 -6.38
CA PHE A 301 3.99 -17.94 -6.80
C PHE A 301 2.96 -17.98 -7.92
N ALA A 302 2.87 -19.08 -8.69
CA ALA A 302 1.96 -19.13 -9.83
C ALA A 302 0.49 -19.32 -9.42
N ASP A 303 0.23 -19.90 -8.24
CA ASP A 303 -1.10 -20.26 -7.76
C ASP A 303 -1.44 -19.72 -6.37
N ILE A 304 -0.66 -18.76 -5.85
CA ILE A 304 -0.94 -18.11 -4.56
C ILE A 304 -1.12 -16.60 -4.71
N THR A 305 -1.91 -16.01 -3.81
CA THR A 305 -2.04 -14.56 -3.73
C THR A 305 -0.86 -13.93 -2.97
N PRO A 306 -0.58 -12.63 -3.17
CA PRO A 306 0.41 -11.92 -2.37
C PRO A 306 0.18 -12.02 -0.86
N GLU A 307 -1.08 -12.03 -0.42
CA GLU A 307 -1.46 -12.17 0.98
C GLU A 307 -1.13 -13.57 1.52
N GLU A 308 -1.37 -14.62 0.72
CA GLU A 308 -0.98 -15.98 1.07
C GLU A 308 0.55 -16.14 1.14
N TYR A 309 1.28 -15.54 0.21
CA TYR A 309 2.75 -15.53 0.23
C TYR A 309 3.28 -14.88 1.51
N GLN A 310 2.74 -13.71 1.88
CA GLN A 310 3.13 -13.02 3.10
C GLN A 310 2.83 -13.85 4.35
N MET A 311 1.67 -14.50 4.39
CA MET A 311 1.31 -15.42 5.49
C MET A 311 2.31 -16.59 5.58
N TYR A 312 2.69 -17.21 4.46
CA TYR A 312 3.68 -18.29 4.45
C TYR A 312 5.07 -17.83 4.87
N ARG A 313 5.49 -16.63 4.45
CA ARG A 313 6.74 -16.01 4.92
C ARG A 313 6.72 -15.81 6.42
N GLU A 314 5.64 -15.24 6.96
CA GLU A 314 5.49 -15.01 8.40
C GLU A 314 5.54 -16.32 9.20
N ILE A 315 4.88 -17.38 8.73
CA ILE A 315 4.94 -18.72 9.35
C ILE A 315 6.37 -19.26 9.32
N SER A 316 7.07 -19.15 8.18
CA SER A 316 8.45 -19.61 8.03
C SER A 316 9.40 -18.84 8.95
N GLU A 317 9.24 -17.54 9.10
CA GLU A 317 10.11 -16.72 9.96
C GLU A 317 9.84 -16.98 11.45
N ASN A 318 8.58 -17.17 11.84
CA ASN A 318 8.20 -17.26 13.25
C ASN A 318 8.15 -18.68 13.83
N ASN A 319 8.05 -19.73 13.01
CA ASN A 319 8.05 -21.11 13.50
C ASN A 319 9.47 -21.72 13.50
N PRO A 320 10.07 -22.00 14.68
CA PRO A 320 11.40 -22.56 14.75
C PRO A 320 11.44 -24.10 14.64
N MET A 321 10.30 -24.79 14.60
CA MET A 321 10.23 -26.26 14.65
C MET A 321 10.02 -26.87 13.26
N SER A 322 10.76 -27.94 12.91
CA SER A 322 10.46 -28.79 11.74
C SER A 322 9.51 -29.94 12.09
N MET A 323 8.90 -30.56 11.09
CA MET A 323 8.08 -31.78 11.26
C MET A 323 8.87 -33.07 11.06
N ASP A 324 10.10 -32.99 10.54
CA ASP A 324 11.05 -34.09 10.35
C ASP A 324 12.49 -33.80 10.84
#